data_AF-A0AAW4ZUP1-F1
#
_entry.id   AF-A0AAW4ZUP1-F1
#
_cell.length_a   1.000
_cell.length_b   1.000
_cell.length_c   1.000
_cell.angle_alpha   90.00
_cell.angle_beta   90.00
_cell.angle_gamma   90.00
#
_symmetry.space_group_name_H-M   'P 1'
#
loop_
_entity.id
_entity.type
_entity.pdbx_description
1 polymer ?
#
loop_
_entity_poly.entity_id
_entity_poly.type
_entity_poly.pdbx_seq_one_letter_code
_entity_poly.pdbx_strand_id
1 'polypeptide(L)'
;MFKEHSHSNQHQETLYTQNLIAAKKYFLNQLSQHTSDEIALIYKKLTQKLKFNLYEIDEEIDVFVTFETMNNRGKPLTSLELLKNRLIYLSTLFHNHEGHAVLRNKVNSAWKTMYEYLGKNPDAPLDENLFLRNHWTMYFKYTRNKGDDYIKYLLNDKFTARNVTHPKKQNDQITVDDISDYVTSLQESIRHWFYIHNPYFYLPNYTDDNNKLLLDRLQRLSFRAFRPLLLAAFVSKQPQKDINDLLTAAERYNFTLFSLCHRRSNTGDSEFFGMARELLKGNLTINSVISTINEWVNYYYEPIRFHSYIAEKYELGQQGFFKWDGLRYFLFEYDAWLTKRGKQETVKLGWDDLKATSKDKITIEHIFPQTPSNQYWQDRFGSLNKEQTTCLANSLGNLVPLSREKNSSLQNNGFNDKKNNGSGVGYYNGSASENEIAQQDEWLPESILSRGLTLFEFMEKRWNISLGDEQFKTKLLHLDFISETSPEELAIQ
;
A
#
# COMPACT_ATOMS: atom_id res chain seq x y z
N MET A 1 22.83 -28.48 -20.97
CA MET A 1 23.30 -29.88 -21.10
C MET A 1 22.23 -30.82 -21.64
N PHE A 2 20.91 -30.59 -21.49
CA PHE A 2 19.92 -31.49 -22.08
C PHE A 2 19.11 -30.98 -23.28
N LYS A 3 19.01 -29.66 -23.55
CA LYS A 3 18.30 -29.10 -24.74
C LYS A 3 16.92 -29.76 -25.03
N GLU A 4 16.29 -30.41 -24.06
CA GLU A 4 14.97 -31.00 -24.22
C GLU A 4 13.93 -29.89 -24.14
N HIS A 5 13.22 -29.70 -25.23
CA HIS A 5 12.10 -28.78 -25.29
C HIS A 5 10.86 -29.51 -24.79
N SER A 6 10.35 -29.10 -23.62
CA SER A 6 9.04 -29.55 -23.18
C SER A 6 7.99 -29.06 -24.19
N HIS A 7 7.28 -30.00 -24.81
CA HIS A 7 6.20 -29.71 -25.77
C HIS A 7 5.02 -28.90 -25.16
N SER A 8 5.00 -28.73 -23.84
CA SER A 8 4.02 -27.93 -23.09
C SER A 8 4.56 -26.60 -22.57
N ASN A 9 5.80 -26.22 -22.90
CA ASN A 9 6.40 -24.99 -22.38
C ASN A 9 5.84 -23.77 -23.12
N GLN A 10 5.05 -22.96 -22.41
CA GLN A 10 4.48 -21.72 -22.95
C GLN A 10 5.40 -20.49 -22.78
N HIS A 11 6.66 -20.68 -22.34
CA HIS A 11 7.62 -19.60 -22.09
C HIS A 11 7.09 -18.48 -21.17
N GLN A 12 6.10 -18.76 -20.34
CA GLN A 12 5.54 -17.81 -19.40
C GLN A 12 6.37 -17.77 -18.12
N GLU A 13 6.77 -16.56 -17.71
CA GLU A 13 7.35 -16.33 -16.39
C GLU A 13 6.26 -16.37 -15.32
N THR A 14 6.52 -17.13 -14.27
CA THR A 14 5.66 -17.32 -13.09
C THR A 14 6.52 -17.20 -11.82
N LEU A 15 5.87 -17.13 -10.66
CA LEU A 15 6.58 -17.19 -9.38
C LEU A 15 7.49 -18.43 -9.26
N TYR A 16 7.05 -19.59 -9.77
CA TYR A 16 7.86 -20.80 -9.72
C TYR A 16 9.07 -20.75 -10.66
N THR A 17 8.93 -20.18 -11.85
CA THR A 17 10.09 -20.04 -12.75
C THR A 17 11.11 -19.05 -12.19
N GLN A 18 10.68 -18.00 -11.50
CA GLN A 18 11.57 -17.09 -10.77
C GLN A 18 12.32 -17.82 -9.65
N ASN A 19 11.63 -18.63 -8.85
CA ASN A 19 12.25 -19.47 -7.82
C ASN A 19 13.29 -20.43 -8.43
N LEU A 20 13.00 -21.03 -9.59
CA LEU A 20 13.95 -21.89 -10.31
C LEU A 20 15.16 -21.11 -10.83
N ILE A 21 14.97 -19.88 -11.33
CA ILE A 21 16.06 -19.00 -11.75
C ILE A 21 16.95 -18.63 -10.56
N ALA A 22 16.35 -18.25 -9.43
CA ALA A 22 17.07 -17.94 -8.19
C ALA A 22 17.87 -19.15 -7.70
N ALA A 23 17.25 -20.34 -7.66
CA ALA A 23 17.91 -21.58 -7.30
C ALA A 23 19.08 -21.90 -8.25
N LYS A 24 18.87 -21.77 -9.57
CA LYS A 24 19.93 -21.95 -10.57
C LYS A 24 21.10 -21.01 -10.32
N LYS A 25 20.85 -19.71 -10.11
CA LYS A 25 21.88 -18.71 -9.83
C LYS A 25 22.64 -19.03 -8.54
N TYR A 26 21.92 -19.42 -7.49
CA TYR A 26 22.51 -19.85 -6.23
C TYR A 26 23.45 -21.05 -6.42
N PHE A 27 22.96 -22.14 -7.01
CA PHE A 27 23.77 -23.35 -7.20
C PHE A 27 24.95 -23.12 -8.14
N LEU A 28 24.81 -22.29 -9.19
CA LEU A 28 25.95 -21.93 -10.04
C LEU A 28 27.04 -21.20 -9.25
N ASN A 29 26.66 -20.25 -8.40
CA ASN A 29 27.62 -19.54 -7.55
C ASN A 29 28.30 -20.49 -6.55
N GLN A 30 27.53 -21.37 -5.89
CA GLN A 30 28.10 -22.36 -4.98
C GLN A 30 29.06 -23.31 -5.72
N LEU A 31 28.67 -23.84 -6.88
CA LEU A 31 29.51 -24.74 -7.67
C LEU A 31 30.77 -24.06 -8.20
N SER A 32 30.74 -22.75 -8.50
CA SER A 32 31.95 -22.03 -8.95
C SER A 32 33.04 -21.90 -7.88
N GLN A 33 32.72 -22.16 -6.61
CA GLN A 33 33.69 -22.15 -5.50
C GLN A 33 34.34 -23.53 -5.29
N HIS A 34 33.96 -24.54 -6.07
CA HIS A 34 34.44 -25.91 -5.94
C HIS A 34 35.32 -26.32 -7.12
N THR A 35 36.26 -27.23 -6.85
CA THR A 35 37.11 -27.86 -7.87
C THR A 35 36.32 -28.85 -8.73
N SER A 36 36.84 -29.20 -9.90
CA SER A 36 36.20 -30.17 -10.80
C SER A 36 35.95 -31.54 -10.13
N ASP A 37 36.87 -31.98 -9.26
CA ASP A 37 36.75 -33.25 -8.55
C ASP A 37 35.64 -33.22 -7.49
N GLU A 38 35.49 -32.10 -6.77
CA GLU A 38 34.41 -31.88 -5.81
C GLU A 38 33.05 -31.82 -6.51
N ILE A 39 32.97 -31.13 -7.65
CA ILE A 39 31.76 -31.08 -8.47
C ILE A 39 31.40 -32.49 -8.97
N ALA A 40 32.37 -33.28 -9.43
CA ALA A 40 32.16 -34.66 -9.85
C ALA A 40 31.63 -35.53 -8.69
N LEU A 41 32.12 -35.31 -7.47
CA LEU A 41 31.61 -35.98 -6.28
C LEU A 41 30.16 -35.58 -5.97
N ILE A 42 29.81 -34.29 -6.08
CA ILE A 42 28.43 -33.81 -5.92
C ILE A 42 27.52 -34.46 -6.96
N TYR A 43 27.91 -34.45 -8.24
CA TYR A 43 27.16 -35.09 -9.32
C TYR A 43 26.93 -36.58 -9.05
N LYS A 44 27.97 -37.31 -8.61
CA LYS A 44 27.86 -38.72 -8.25
C LYS A 44 26.89 -38.95 -7.09
N LYS A 45 26.92 -38.09 -6.06
CA LYS A 45 25.95 -38.17 -4.94
C LYS A 45 24.52 -37.92 -5.43
N LEU A 46 24.32 -36.90 -6.27
CA LEU A 46 23.00 -36.49 -6.75
C LEU A 46 22.36 -37.55 -7.67
N THR A 47 23.16 -38.21 -8.50
CA THR A 47 22.67 -39.22 -9.46
C THR A 47 22.62 -40.64 -8.91
N GLN A 48 23.53 -41.01 -7.99
CA GLN A 48 23.65 -42.40 -7.53
C GLN A 48 23.28 -42.63 -6.07
N LYS A 49 23.21 -41.57 -5.26
CA LYS A 49 22.92 -41.68 -3.81
C LYS A 49 21.61 -41.02 -3.40
N LEU A 50 20.95 -40.27 -4.29
CA LEU A 50 19.62 -39.73 -4.04
C LEU A 50 18.61 -40.88 -4.08
N LYS A 51 17.92 -41.11 -2.96
CA LYS A 51 16.87 -42.12 -2.85
C LYS A 51 15.52 -41.43 -2.81
N PHE A 52 14.58 -41.94 -3.60
CA PHE A 52 13.19 -41.53 -3.53
C PHE A 52 12.43 -42.50 -2.64
N ASN A 53 11.72 -41.96 -1.66
CA ASN A 53 10.75 -42.76 -0.90
C ASN A 53 9.42 -42.69 -1.64
N LEU A 54 9.06 -43.80 -2.29
CA LEU A 54 7.74 -43.94 -2.89
C LEU A 54 6.77 -44.45 -1.82
N TYR A 55 5.69 -43.71 -1.62
CA TYR A 55 4.59 -44.13 -0.77
C TYR A 55 3.39 -44.36 -1.68
N GLU A 56 3.04 -45.62 -1.88
CA GLU A 56 1.79 -46.00 -2.54
C GLU A 56 0.69 -45.93 -1.47
N ILE A 57 -0.29 -45.08 -1.70
CA ILE A 57 -1.40 -44.83 -0.76
C ILE A 57 -2.57 -45.72 -1.18
N ASP A 58 -3.09 -46.48 -0.24
CA ASP A 58 -4.28 -47.33 -0.42
C ASP A 58 -5.53 -46.48 -0.72
N GLU A 59 -6.47 -47.00 -1.50
CA GLU A 59 -7.69 -46.27 -1.92
C GLU A 59 -8.54 -45.83 -0.71
N GLU A 60 -8.43 -46.54 0.42
CA GLU A 60 -9.13 -46.23 1.67
C GLU A 60 -8.51 -45.09 2.47
N ILE A 61 -7.26 -44.71 2.20
CA ILE A 61 -6.54 -43.68 2.95
C ILE A 61 -6.77 -42.33 2.29
N ASP A 62 -7.21 -41.35 3.09
CA ASP A 62 -7.37 -39.97 2.64
C ASP A 62 -6.01 -39.40 2.20
N VAL A 63 -5.83 -39.32 0.87
CA VAL A 63 -4.62 -38.79 0.21
C VAL A 63 -4.31 -37.37 0.68
N PHE A 64 -5.34 -36.58 1.00
CA PHE A 64 -5.18 -35.21 1.49
C PHE A 64 -4.62 -35.19 2.92
N VAL A 65 -5.15 -36.01 3.84
CA VAL A 65 -4.62 -36.12 5.21
C VAL A 65 -3.18 -36.64 5.18
N THR A 66 -2.89 -37.59 4.29
CA THR A 66 -1.53 -38.11 4.11
C THR A 66 -0.58 -37.04 3.57
N PHE A 67 -1.02 -36.23 2.61
CA PHE A 67 -0.22 -35.12 2.08
C PHE A 67 0.07 -34.05 3.14
N GLU A 68 -0.93 -33.58 3.89
CA GLU A 68 -0.73 -32.57 4.94
C GLU A 68 0.19 -33.07 6.06
N THR A 69 0.01 -34.33 6.48
CA THR A 69 0.81 -34.91 7.57
C THR A 69 2.25 -35.19 7.15
N MET A 70 2.49 -35.64 5.92
CA MET A 70 3.84 -35.88 5.38
C MET A 70 4.59 -34.58 5.08
N ASN A 71 3.89 -33.52 4.67
CA ASN A 71 4.50 -32.24 4.31
C ASN A 71 4.75 -31.31 5.52
N ASN A 72 4.64 -31.83 6.76
CA ASN A 72 4.95 -31.07 7.97
C ASN A 72 6.47 -30.92 8.23
N ARG A 73 7.32 -31.62 7.47
CA ARG A 73 8.79 -31.61 7.61
C ARG A 73 9.43 -30.71 6.54
N GLY A 74 9.28 -29.38 6.67
CA GLY A 74 9.87 -28.42 5.72
C GLY A 74 9.31 -27.01 5.82
N LYS A 75 9.41 -26.24 4.71
CA LYS A 75 8.69 -24.96 4.56
C LYS A 75 7.19 -25.25 4.62
N PRO A 76 6.41 -24.55 5.47
CA PRO A 76 4.98 -24.78 5.55
C PRO A 76 4.32 -24.50 4.20
N LEU A 77 3.37 -25.35 3.82
CA LEU A 77 2.52 -25.15 2.64
C LEU A 77 1.77 -23.83 2.77
N THR A 78 1.60 -23.16 1.63
CA THR A 78 0.87 -21.90 1.59
C THR A 78 -0.63 -22.18 1.69
N SER A 79 -1.42 -21.21 2.18
CA SER A 79 -2.87 -21.38 2.27
C SER A 79 -3.50 -21.68 0.90
N LEU A 80 -2.91 -21.12 -0.17
CA LEU A 80 -3.36 -21.34 -1.54
C LEU A 80 -3.01 -22.74 -2.05
N GLU A 81 -1.87 -23.31 -1.65
CA GLU A 81 -1.49 -24.70 -1.95
C GLU A 81 -2.38 -25.70 -1.21
N LEU A 82 -2.64 -25.47 0.09
CA LEU A 82 -3.55 -26.30 0.89
C LEU A 82 -4.95 -26.33 0.29
N LEU A 83 -5.48 -25.16 -0.09
CA LEU A 83 -6.77 -25.06 -0.76
C LEU A 83 -6.79 -25.79 -2.09
N LYS A 84 -5.74 -25.67 -2.92
CA LYS A 84 -5.64 -26.40 -4.21
C LYS A 84 -5.81 -27.89 -4.00
N ASN A 85 -5.01 -28.44 -3.09
CA ASN A 85 -4.98 -29.87 -2.82
C ASN A 85 -6.33 -30.32 -2.26
N ARG A 86 -6.96 -29.51 -1.42
CA ARG A 86 -8.30 -29.79 -0.91
C ARG A 86 -9.32 -29.86 -2.04
N LEU A 87 -9.36 -28.88 -2.93
CA LEU A 87 -10.34 -28.87 -4.03
C LEU A 87 -10.11 -30.03 -5.03
N ILE A 88 -8.84 -30.39 -5.29
CA ILE A 88 -8.51 -31.57 -6.11
C ILE A 88 -9.01 -32.84 -5.42
N TYR A 89 -8.80 -33.00 -4.11
CA TYR A 89 -9.30 -34.15 -3.38
C TYR A 89 -10.83 -34.21 -3.37
N LEU A 90 -11.52 -33.11 -3.06
CA LEU A 90 -12.98 -33.08 -3.12
C LEU A 90 -13.51 -33.44 -4.51
N SER A 91 -12.77 -33.06 -5.56
CA SER A 91 -13.15 -33.43 -6.92
C SER A 91 -13.27 -34.94 -7.11
N THR A 92 -12.50 -35.78 -6.40
CA THR A 92 -12.56 -37.25 -6.52
C THR A 92 -13.73 -37.88 -5.79
N LEU A 93 -14.38 -37.15 -4.88
CA LEU A 93 -15.49 -37.67 -4.06
C LEU A 93 -16.86 -37.56 -4.72
N PHE A 94 -16.99 -36.84 -5.85
CA PHE A 94 -18.27 -36.70 -6.55
C PHE A 94 -18.60 -37.94 -7.40
N HIS A 95 -19.75 -38.57 -7.22
CA HIS A 95 -20.08 -39.84 -7.90
C HIS A 95 -20.26 -39.75 -9.43
N ASN A 96 -20.42 -38.55 -10.00
CA ASN A 96 -20.64 -38.37 -11.44
C ASN A 96 -19.29 -38.24 -12.17
N HIS A 97 -18.91 -39.30 -12.91
CA HIS A 97 -17.62 -39.40 -13.62
C HIS A 97 -17.31 -38.25 -14.60
N GLU A 98 -18.32 -37.51 -15.08
CA GLU A 98 -18.13 -36.37 -16.00
C GLU A 98 -17.53 -35.13 -15.32
N GLY A 99 -17.56 -35.03 -13.99
CA GLY A 99 -17.08 -33.86 -13.24
C GLY A 99 -15.61 -33.91 -12.83
N HIS A 100 -15.02 -35.10 -12.64
CA HIS A 100 -13.69 -35.24 -12.02
C HIS A 100 -12.57 -34.58 -12.84
N ALA A 101 -12.43 -35.00 -14.10
CA ALA A 101 -11.35 -34.52 -14.97
C ALA A 101 -11.54 -33.04 -15.32
N VAL A 102 -12.78 -32.63 -15.59
CA VAL A 102 -13.13 -31.26 -15.93
C VAL A 102 -12.86 -30.31 -14.76
N LEU A 103 -13.36 -30.63 -13.55
CA LEU A 103 -13.16 -29.80 -12.36
C LEU A 103 -11.67 -29.75 -11.99
N ARG A 104 -10.95 -30.87 -12.03
CA ARG A 104 -9.51 -30.91 -11.77
C ARG A 104 -8.72 -30.06 -12.75
N ASN A 105 -9.05 -30.12 -14.04
CA ASN A 105 -8.43 -29.28 -15.07
C ASN A 105 -8.73 -27.80 -14.83
N LYS A 106 -9.95 -27.46 -14.41
CA LYS A 106 -10.36 -26.09 -14.08
C LYS A 106 -9.58 -25.55 -12.88
N VAL A 107 -9.47 -26.33 -11.79
CA VAL A 107 -8.64 -26.00 -10.62
C VAL A 107 -7.18 -25.78 -11.04
N ASN A 108 -6.60 -26.68 -11.83
CA ASN A 108 -5.21 -26.53 -12.27
C ASN A 108 -5.00 -25.28 -13.16
N SER A 109 -5.93 -24.99 -14.07
CA SER A 109 -5.90 -23.81 -14.94
C SER A 109 -6.01 -22.51 -14.15
N ALA A 110 -6.92 -22.45 -13.17
CA ALA A 110 -7.07 -21.31 -12.28
C ALA A 110 -5.80 -21.06 -11.47
N TRP A 111 -5.20 -22.11 -10.86
CA TRP A 111 -3.95 -21.98 -10.12
C TRP A 111 -2.78 -21.55 -10.99
N LYS A 112 -2.68 -22.05 -12.22
CA LYS A 112 -1.67 -21.58 -13.17
C LYS A 112 -1.81 -20.07 -13.42
N THR A 113 -3.02 -19.60 -13.65
CA THR A 113 -3.30 -18.17 -13.84
C THR A 113 -2.94 -17.37 -12.59
N MET A 114 -3.30 -17.86 -11.41
CA MET A 114 -2.98 -17.18 -10.15
C MET A 114 -1.47 -17.05 -9.95
N TYR A 115 -0.69 -18.12 -10.11
CA TYR A 115 0.77 -18.05 -9.95
C TYR A 115 1.48 -17.25 -11.04
N GLU A 116 0.92 -17.18 -12.25
CA GLU A 116 1.40 -16.25 -13.27
C GLU A 116 1.27 -14.81 -12.77
N TYR A 117 0.07 -14.38 -12.38
CA TYR A 117 -0.18 -13.00 -11.96
C TYR A 117 0.49 -12.64 -10.62
N LEU A 118 0.54 -13.56 -9.65
CA LEU A 118 1.24 -13.33 -8.38
C LEU A 118 2.74 -13.05 -8.57
N GLY A 119 3.37 -13.68 -9.57
CA GLY A 119 4.78 -13.49 -9.90
C GLY A 119 5.04 -12.58 -11.10
N LYS A 120 4.01 -11.97 -11.71
CA LYS A 120 4.14 -11.25 -12.99
C LYS A 120 4.99 -9.99 -12.89
N ASN A 121 5.04 -9.36 -11.71
CA ASN A 121 6.01 -8.29 -11.41
C ASN A 121 7.15 -8.87 -10.55
N PRO A 122 8.36 -9.07 -11.09
CA PRO A 122 9.50 -9.60 -10.34
C PRO A 122 9.99 -8.68 -9.22
N ASP A 123 9.84 -7.37 -9.38
CA ASP A 123 10.33 -6.37 -8.42
C ASP A 123 9.40 -6.22 -7.21
N ALA A 124 8.13 -6.60 -7.38
CA ALA A 124 7.10 -6.54 -6.33
C ALA A 124 6.12 -7.73 -6.44
N PRO A 125 6.56 -8.96 -6.11
CA PRO A 125 5.69 -10.13 -6.13
C PRO A 125 4.56 -9.99 -5.11
N LEU A 126 3.37 -10.49 -5.46
CA LEU A 126 2.18 -10.37 -4.62
C LEU A 126 2.08 -11.49 -3.60
N ASP A 127 1.63 -11.14 -2.40
CA ASP A 127 1.37 -12.09 -1.32
C ASP A 127 0.09 -12.90 -1.58
N GLU A 128 0.25 -14.22 -1.73
CA GLU A 128 -0.84 -15.15 -2.03
C GLU A 128 -1.85 -15.31 -0.87
N ASN A 129 -1.40 -15.20 0.39
CA ASN A 129 -2.28 -15.27 1.55
C ASN A 129 -3.12 -13.99 1.66
N LEU A 130 -2.50 -12.84 1.39
CA LEU A 130 -3.21 -11.57 1.34
C LEU A 130 -4.28 -11.58 0.24
N PHE A 131 -3.96 -12.07 -0.96
CA PHE A 131 -4.95 -12.23 -2.03
C PHE A 131 -6.10 -13.14 -1.60
N LEU A 132 -5.80 -14.35 -1.13
CA LEU A 132 -6.81 -15.34 -0.77
C LEU A 132 -7.71 -14.85 0.37
N ARG A 133 -7.16 -14.16 1.38
CA ARG A 133 -7.92 -13.58 2.47
C ARG A 133 -8.90 -12.51 1.98
N ASN A 134 -8.45 -11.58 1.12
CA ASN A 134 -9.31 -10.51 0.60
C ASN A 134 -10.38 -11.04 -0.36
N HIS A 135 -10.04 -12.04 -1.18
CA HIS A 135 -11.03 -12.75 -1.99
C HIS A 135 -12.09 -13.43 -1.12
N TRP A 136 -11.67 -14.16 -0.08
CA TRP A 136 -12.58 -14.78 0.86
C TRP A 136 -13.52 -13.76 1.53
N THR A 137 -12.99 -12.59 1.92
CA THR A 137 -13.79 -11.53 2.57
C THR A 137 -14.90 -10.98 1.68
N MET A 138 -14.68 -10.85 0.37
CA MET A 138 -15.74 -10.41 -0.56
C MET A 138 -16.66 -11.55 -1.00
N TYR A 139 -16.18 -12.79 -1.07
CA TYR A 139 -16.95 -13.92 -1.58
C TYR A 139 -17.86 -14.55 -0.51
N PHE A 140 -17.30 -14.82 0.66
CA PHE A 140 -18.01 -15.42 1.79
C PHE A 140 -18.48 -14.38 2.79
N LYS A 141 -19.44 -14.75 3.64
CA LYS A 141 -19.95 -13.84 4.68
C LYS A 141 -18.84 -13.62 5.72
N TYR A 142 -18.38 -12.38 5.84
CA TYR A 142 -17.41 -12.00 6.86
C TYR A 142 -17.96 -12.29 8.27
N THR A 143 -17.14 -12.92 9.11
CA THR A 143 -17.37 -13.09 10.54
C THR A 143 -16.20 -12.51 11.31
N ARG A 144 -16.46 -11.90 12.48
CA ARG A 144 -15.46 -11.19 13.29
C ARG A 144 -14.46 -12.09 14.02
N ASN A 145 -14.48 -13.40 13.75
CA ASN A 145 -13.58 -14.31 14.41
C ASN A 145 -12.18 -14.23 13.72
N LYS A 146 -11.13 -14.60 14.47
CA LYS A 146 -9.67 -14.39 14.32
C LYS A 146 -9.05 -14.27 12.89
N GLY A 147 -7.82 -13.75 12.82
CA GLY A 147 -7.10 -13.45 11.55
C GLY A 147 -6.89 -14.61 10.56
N ASP A 148 -6.84 -15.87 11.03
CA ASP A 148 -6.70 -17.07 10.19
C ASP A 148 -8.05 -17.74 9.87
N ASP A 149 -9.16 -17.07 10.18
CA ASP A 149 -10.45 -17.70 10.08
C ASP A 149 -10.89 -17.93 8.65
N TYR A 150 -10.31 -17.21 7.69
CA TYR A 150 -10.55 -17.49 6.27
C TYR A 150 -10.07 -18.89 5.89
N ILE A 151 -8.86 -19.30 6.28
CA ILE A 151 -8.33 -20.61 5.89
C ILE A 151 -8.96 -21.74 6.71
N LYS A 152 -9.23 -21.49 7.99
CA LYS A 152 -10.00 -22.44 8.82
C LYS A 152 -11.40 -22.64 8.27
N TYR A 153 -12.08 -21.57 7.88
CA TYR A 153 -13.39 -21.66 7.26
C TYR A 153 -13.31 -22.44 5.95
N LEU A 154 -12.37 -22.10 5.07
CA LEU A 154 -12.23 -22.76 3.77
C LEU A 154 -11.96 -24.26 3.93
N LEU A 155 -11.01 -24.65 4.79
CA LEU A 155 -10.57 -26.05 4.91
C LEU A 155 -11.38 -26.87 5.90
N ASN A 156 -11.88 -26.28 6.99
CA ASN A 156 -12.51 -27.05 8.07
C ASN A 156 -14.03 -26.91 8.11
N ASP A 157 -14.59 -25.85 7.51
CA ASP A 157 -16.04 -25.60 7.56
C ASP A 157 -16.70 -25.78 6.19
N LYS A 158 -16.20 -25.12 5.14
CA LYS A 158 -16.79 -25.15 3.80
C LYS A 158 -16.30 -26.37 3.02
N PHE A 159 -15.06 -26.36 2.51
CA PHE A 159 -14.55 -27.39 1.59
C PHE A 159 -14.09 -28.66 2.33
N THR A 160 -15.04 -29.39 2.92
CA THR A 160 -14.80 -30.66 3.61
C THR A 160 -15.38 -31.86 2.86
N ALA A 161 -14.75 -33.03 2.99
CA ALA A 161 -15.27 -34.28 2.42
C ALA A 161 -16.69 -34.57 2.90
N ARG A 162 -16.95 -34.28 4.18
CA ARG A 162 -18.28 -34.39 4.79
C ARG A 162 -19.33 -33.59 4.05
N ASN A 163 -19.05 -32.34 3.67
CA ASN A 163 -20.02 -31.49 2.97
C ASN A 163 -20.31 -31.95 1.53
N VAL A 164 -19.45 -32.80 0.96
CA VAL A 164 -19.71 -33.47 -0.32
C VAL A 164 -20.53 -34.75 -0.12
N THR A 165 -20.16 -35.59 0.86
CA THR A 165 -20.75 -36.94 1.01
C THR A 165 -21.97 -37.00 1.93
N HIS A 166 -21.94 -36.30 3.07
CA HIS A 166 -22.88 -36.43 4.19
C HIS A 166 -23.06 -35.07 4.91
N PRO A 167 -23.63 -34.05 4.23
CA PRO A 167 -23.76 -32.70 4.79
C PRO A 167 -24.68 -32.69 6.02
N LYS A 168 -24.34 -31.87 7.03
CA LYS A 168 -25.14 -31.73 8.26
C LYS A 168 -26.48 -31.05 8.01
N LYS A 169 -26.48 -30.05 7.14
CA LYS A 169 -27.65 -29.28 6.71
C LYS A 169 -27.64 -29.20 5.19
N GLN A 170 -28.80 -29.04 4.58
CA GLN A 170 -28.90 -28.91 3.13
C GLN A 170 -28.04 -27.74 2.58
N ASN A 171 -27.97 -26.62 3.31
CA ASN A 171 -27.14 -25.47 2.95
C ASN A 171 -25.62 -25.72 3.06
N ASP A 172 -25.20 -26.79 3.74
CA ASP A 172 -23.78 -27.15 3.87
C ASP A 172 -23.31 -27.99 2.67
N GLN A 173 -24.23 -28.52 1.86
CA GLN A 173 -23.90 -29.33 0.69
C GLN A 173 -23.00 -28.55 -0.27
N ILE A 174 -21.96 -29.20 -0.77
CA ILE A 174 -21.09 -28.69 -1.83
C ILE A 174 -21.33 -29.49 -3.09
N THR A 175 -21.59 -28.78 -4.17
CA THR A 175 -21.73 -29.32 -5.52
C THR A 175 -20.46 -29.08 -6.35
N VAL A 176 -20.39 -29.72 -7.51
CA VAL A 176 -19.35 -29.44 -8.52
C VAL A 176 -19.39 -27.98 -8.94
N ASP A 177 -20.60 -27.41 -9.10
CA ASP A 177 -20.80 -26.02 -9.50
C ASP A 177 -20.32 -25.04 -8.43
N ASP A 178 -20.54 -25.31 -7.14
CA ASP A 178 -20.02 -24.47 -6.05
C ASP A 178 -18.49 -24.33 -6.10
N ILE A 179 -17.78 -25.43 -6.35
CA ILE A 179 -16.31 -25.41 -6.50
C ILE A 179 -15.94 -24.71 -7.80
N SER A 180 -16.63 -25.04 -8.89
CA SER A 180 -16.42 -24.47 -10.22
C SER A 180 -16.54 -22.94 -10.21
N ASP A 181 -17.56 -22.39 -9.56
CA ASP A 181 -17.83 -20.95 -9.45
C ASP A 181 -16.80 -20.26 -8.57
N TYR A 182 -16.45 -20.87 -7.42
CA TYR A 182 -15.44 -20.32 -6.53
C TYR A 182 -14.06 -20.24 -7.20
N VAL A 183 -13.66 -21.30 -7.92
CA VAL A 183 -12.40 -21.37 -8.67
C VAL A 183 -12.39 -20.34 -9.81
N THR A 184 -13.51 -20.17 -10.51
CA THR A 184 -13.66 -19.14 -11.57
C THR A 184 -13.50 -17.74 -10.98
N SER A 185 -14.14 -17.49 -9.85
CA SER A 185 -14.06 -16.21 -9.15
C SER A 185 -12.63 -15.89 -8.72
N LEU A 186 -11.89 -16.87 -8.17
CA LEU A 186 -10.47 -16.70 -7.84
C LEU A 186 -9.63 -16.35 -9.08
N GLN A 187 -9.86 -17.05 -10.20
CA GLN A 187 -9.14 -16.85 -11.46
C GLN A 187 -9.42 -15.49 -12.10
N GLU A 188 -10.65 -14.98 -12.02
CA GLU A 188 -11.00 -13.64 -12.51
C GLU A 188 -10.40 -12.56 -11.59
N SER A 189 -10.55 -12.73 -10.28
CA SER A 189 -10.17 -11.75 -9.26
C SER A 189 -8.66 -11.48 -9.23
N ILE A 190 -7.81 -12.49 -9.47
CA ILE A 190 -6.35 -12.28 -9.40
C ILE A 190 -5.85 -11.27 -10.47
N ARG A 191 -6.54 -11.15 -11.60
CA ARG A 191 -6.19 -10.19 -12.66
C ARG A 191 -6.43 -8.75 -12.20
N HIS A 192 -7.59 -8.51 -11.57
CA HIS A 192 -7.93 -7.23 -10.96
C HIS A 192 -7.02 -6.90 -9.78
N TRP A 193 -6.76 -7.90 -8.92
CA TRP A 193 -5.85 -7.76 -7.79
C TRP A 193 -4.45 -7.36 -8.23
N PHE A 194 -3.93 -7.98 -9.29
CA PHE A 194 -2.62 -7.61 -9.84
C PHE A 194 -2.59 -6.16 -10.32
N TYR A 195 -3.62 -5.73 -11.06
CA TYR A 195 -3.73 -4.35 -11.51
C TYR A 195 -3.80 -3.34 -10.35
N ILE A 196 -4.63 -3.61 -9.33
CA ILE A 196 -4.78 -2.76 -8.13
C ILE A 196 -3.41 -2.47 -7.48
N HIS A 197 -2.52 -3.48 -7.45
CA HIS A 197 -1.20 -3.38 -6.84
C HIS A 197 -0.08 -2.99 -7.79
N ASN A 198 -0.33 -3.00 -9.11
CA ASN A 198 0.64 -2.69 -10.16
C ASN A 198 -0.03 -1.86 -11.27
N PRO A 199 -0.59 -0.67 -10.95
CA PRO A 199 -1.43 0.08 -11.89
C PRO A 199 -0.69 0.51 -13.16
N TYR A 200 0.63 0.68 -13.08
CA TYR A 200 1.47 1.07 -14.22
C TYR A 200 2.00 -0.11 -15.04
N PHE A 201 1.74 -1.36 -14.64
CA PHE A 201 2.07 -2.52 -15.44
C PHE A 201 1.09 -2.63 -16.61
N TYR A 202 1.60 -2.74 -17.84
CA TYR A 202 0.75 -2.77 -19.02
C TYR A 202 -0.20 -3.98 -19.01
N LEU A 203 -1.50 -3.70 -19.04
CA LEU A 203 -2.57 -4.68 -19.22
C LEU A 203 -3.59 -4.13 -20.23
N PRO A 204 -4.02 -4.90 -21.24
CA PRO A 204 -4.84 -4.39 -22.34
C PRO A 204 -6.13 -3.67 -21.93
N ASN A 205 -6.76 -4.10 -20.84
CA ASN A 205 -8.06 -3.59 -20.39
C ASN A 205 -7.95 -2.47 -19.34
N TYR A 206 -6.75 -1.97 -19.06
CA TYR A 206 -6.50 -1.00 -17.99
C TYR A 206 -5.70 0.21 -18.48
N THR A 207 -6.40 1.12 -19.16
CA THR A 207 -5.78 2.26 -19.85
C THR A 207 -6.03 3.60 -19.19
N ASP A 208 -6.90 3.68 -18.18
CA ASP A 208 -7.29 4.94 -17.52
C ASP A 208 -6.18 5.46 -16.59
N ASP A 209 -5.49 6.51 -17.01
CA ASP A 209 -4.40 7.13 -16.24
C ASP A 209 -4.87 7.78 -14.93
N ASN A 210 -6.11 8.26 -14.86
CA ASN A 210 -6.66 8.79 -13.61
C ASN A 210 -6.85 7.68 -12.58
N ASN A 211 -7.35 6.52 -13.01
CA ASN A 211 -7.48 5.35 -12.13
C ASN A 211 -6.12 4.87 -11.62
N LYS A 212 -5.11 4.81 -12.49
CA LYS A 212 -3.74 4.45 -12.09
C LYS A 212 -3.21 5.38 -11.00
N LEU A 213 -3.37 6.70 -11.20
CA LEU A 213 -2.98 7.71 -10.22
C LEU A 213 -3.71 7.56 -8.89
N LEU A 214 -5.01 7.30 -8.91
CA LEU A 214 -5.82 7.12 -7.70
C LEU A 214 -5.45 5.84 -6.93
N LEU A 215 -5.18 4.74 -7.63
CA LEU A 215 -4.68 3.49 -7.03
C LEU A 215 -3.32 3.70 -6.37
N ASP A 216 -2.40 4.37 -7.06
CA ASP A 216 -1.07 4.68 -6.53
C ASP A 216 -1.18 5.56 -5.27
N ARG A 217 -1.99 6.63 -5.30
CA ARG A 217 -2.29 7.45 -4.11
C ARG A 217 -2.77 6.63 -2.93
N LEU A 218 -3.75 5.75 -3.15
CA LEU A 218 -4.31 4.92 -2.10
C LEU A 218 -3.30 3.88 -1.58
N GLN A 219 -2.44 3.34 -2.44
CA GLN A 219 -1.35 2.45 -2.06
C GLN A 219 -0.39 3.13 -1.08
N ARG A 220 -0.08 4.41 -1.30
CA ARG A 220 0.80 5.22 -0.43
C ARG A 220 0.22 5.44 0.97
N LEU A 221 -1.10 5.59 1.08
CA LEU A 221 -1.83 5.68 2.35
C LEU A 221 -2.19 4.31 2.97
N SER A 222 -1.83 3.22 2.29
CA SER A 222 -2.29 1.85 2.51
C SER A 222 -3.76 1.64 2.17
N PHE A 223 -4.06 0.61 1.36
CA PHE A 223 -5.43 0.21 1.02
C PHE A 223 -6.28 -0.18 2.24
N ARG A 224 -5.67 -0.59 3.36
CA ARG A 224 -6.35 -0.94 4.63
C ARG A 224 -7.60 -1.82 4.40
N ALA A 225 -8.75 -1.41 4.93
CA ALA A 225 -10.03 -2.11 4.84
C ALA A 225 -10.70 -2.04 3.46
N PHE A 226 -10.19 -1.20 2.56
CA PHE A 226 -10.75 -1.05 1.21
C PHE A 226 -10.29 -2.14 0.25
N ARG A 227 -9.26 -2.93 0.59
CA ARG A 227 -8.77 -4.03 -0.28
C ARG A 227 -9.87 -4.97 -0.81
N PRO A 228 -10.71 -5.61 0.04
CA PRO A 228 -11.75 -6.52 -0.47
C PRO A 228 -12.86 -5.75 -1.19
N LEU A 229 -13.17 -4.52 -0.77
CA LEU A 229 -14.19 -3.68 -1.37
C LEU A 229 -13.80 -3.23 -2.79
N LEU A 230 -12.55 -2.81 -2.98
CA LEU A 230 -12.01 -2.46 -4.29
C LEU A 230 -11.95 -3.68 -5.21
N LEU A 231 -11.48 -4.83 -4.69
CA LEU A 231 -11.49 -6.06 -5.47
C LEU A 231 -12.91 -6.40 -5.94
N ALA A 232 -13.90 -6.30 -5.06
CA ALA A 232 -15.31 -6.50 -5.41
C ALA A 232 -15.81 -5.48 -6.43
N ALA A 233 -15.44 -4.21 -6.31
CA ALA A 233 -15.82 -3.15 -7.26
C ALA A 233 -15.31 -3.44 -8.69
N PHE A 234 -14.06 -3.90 -8.81
CA PHE A 234 -13.48 -4.28 -10.10
C PHE A 234 -14.11 -5.56 -10.68
N VAL A 235 -14.38 -6.56 -9.84
CA VAL A 235 -14.99 -7.83 -10.26
C VAL A 235 -16.48 -7.67 -10.62
N SER A 236 -17.19 -6.78 -9.93
CA SER A 236 -18.62 -6.51 -10.19
C SER A 236 -18.88 -5.71 -11.48
N LYS A 237 -17.85 -5.41 -12.28
CA LYS A 237 -17.93 -4.73 -13.59
C LYS A 237 -18.71 -3.41 -13.55
N GLN A 238 -18.63 -2.73 -12.41
CA GLN A 238 -19.21 -1.41 -12.23
C GLN A 238 -18.51 -0.39 -13.15
N PRO A 239 -19.16 0.74 -13.48
CA PRO A 239 -18.55 1.77 -14.31
C PRO A 239 -17.19 2.23 -13.76
N GLN A 240 -16.21 2.36 -14.64
CA GLN A 240 -14.86 2.82 -14.28
C GLN A 240 -14.87 4.16 -13.53
N LYS A 241 -15.79 5.06 -13.91
CA LYS A 241 -15.99 6.35 -13.23
C LYS A 241 -16.34 6.15 -11.75
N ASP A 242 -17.28 5.25 -11.46
CA ASP A 242 -17.73 5.00 -10.09
C ASP A 242 -16.59 4.39 -9.26
N ILE A 243 -15.77 3.51 -9.86
CA ILE A 243 -14.56 2.98 -9.21
C ILE A 243 -13.57 4.12 -8.87
N ASN A 244 -13.40 5.10 -9.76
CA ASN A 244 -12.56 6.28 -9.49
C ASN A 244 -13.13 7.13 -8.35
N ASP A 245 -14.45 7.31 -8.30
CA ASP A 245 -15.12 8.03 -7.22
C ASP A 245 -14.95 7.29 -5.88
N LEU A 246 -15.03 5.95 -5.88
CA LEU A 246 -14.75 5.12 -4.71
C LEU A 246 -13.31 5.24 -4.23
N LEU A 247 -12.33 5.22 -5.14
CA LEU A 247 -10.91 5.39 -4.79
C LEU A 247 -10.67 6.77 -4.16
N THR A 248 -11.30 7.81 -4.70
CA THR A 248 -11.23 9.18 -4.15
C THR A 248 -11.81 9.23 -2.73
N ALA A 249 -12.97 8.60 -2.51
CA ALA A 249 -13.59 8.51 -1.18
C ALA A 249 -12.73 7.70 -0.19
N ALA A 250 -12.14 6.59 -0.62
CA ALA A 250 -11.25 5.77 0.19
C ALA A 250 -9.95 6.50 0.58
N GLU A 251 -9.37 7.27 -0.35
CA GLU A 251 -8.21 8.12 -0.07
C GLU A 251 -8.55 9.18 0.98
N ARG A 252 -9.68 9.89 0.80
CA ARG A 252 -10.20 10.87 1.77
C ARG A 252 -10.38 10.24 3.14
N TYR A 253 -11.02 9.09 3.21
CA TYR A 253 -11.24 8.36 4.46
C TYR A 253 -9.91 8.05 5.16
N ASN A 254 -8.97 7.45 4.44
CA ASN A 254 -7.69 7.04 5.03
C ASN A 254 -6.85 8.23 5.49
N PHE A 255 -6.80 9.31 4.72
CA PHE A 255 -6.05 10.50 5.10
C PHE A 255 -6.68 11.17 6.33
N THR A 256 -7.98 11.43 6.30
CA THR A 256 -8.68 12.16 7.37
C THR A 256 -8.73 11.39 8.70
N LEU A 257 -9.17 10.13 8.69
CA LEU A 257 -9.36 9.38 9.93
C LEU A 257 -8.05 8.89 10.52
N PHE A 258 -7.10 8.46 9.70
CA PHE A 258 -5.86 7.85 10.19
C PHE A 258 -4.67 8.79 10.19
N SER A 259 -4.53 9.66 9.19
CA SER A 259 -3.37 10.57 9.11
C SER A 259 -3.60 11.86 9.90
N LEU A 260 -4.84 12.34 10.02
CA LEU A 260 -5.17 13.54 10.81
C LEU A 260 -5.68 13.17 12.21
N CYS A 261 -6.79 12.43 12.29
CA CYS A 261 -7.47 12.18 13.57
C CYS A 261 -6.93 10.98 14.37
N HIS A 262 -5.99 10.21 13.82
CA HIS A 262 -5.36 9.05 14.47
C HIS A 262 -6.35 8.06 15.09
N ARG A 263 -7.46 7.79 14.38
CA ARG A 263 -8.43 6.76 14.76
C ARG A 263 -7.77 5.38 14.72
N ARG A 264 -8.37 4.41 15.42
CA ARG A 264 -7.90 3.02 15.43
C ARG A 264 -7.90 2.48 14.00
N SER A 265 -6.86 1.76 13.61
CA SER A 265 -6.67 1.30 12.24
C SER A 265 -7.77 0.38 11.70
N ASN A 266 -8.65 -0.12 12.57
CA ASN A 266 -9.76 -1.02 12.25
C ASN A 266 -11.15 -0.34 12.29
N THR A 267 -11.19 0.98 12.42
CA THR A 267 -12.42 1.77 12.35
C THR A 267 -13.11 1.50 11.00
N GLY A 268 -14.38 1.08 11.02
CA GLY A 268 -15.17 0.80 9.81
C GLY A 268 -14.96 -0.57 9.15
N ASP A 269 -13.89 -1.31 9.46
CA ASP A 269 -13.48 -2.54 8.75
C ASP A 269 -14.63 -3.55 8.53
N SER A 270 -15.36 -3.88 9.60
CA SER A 270 -16.40 -4.92 9.52
C SER A 270 -17.55 -4.55 8.57
N GLU A 271 -17.87 -3.26 8.48
CA GLU A 271 -18.93 -2.77 7.62
C GLU A 271 -18.48 -2.78 6.16
N PHE A 272 -17.27 -2.27 5.87
CA PHE A 272 -16.71 -2.30 4.51
C PHE A 272 -16.51 -3.73 3.99
N PHE A 273 -16.15 -4.68 4.86
CA PHE A 273 -16.08 -6.09 4.49
C PHE A 273 -17.45 -6.67 4.14
N GLY A 274 -18.50 -6.30 4.88
CA GLY A 274 -19.89 -6.66 4.53
C GLY A 274 -20.31 -6.07 3.19
N MET A 275 -20.01 -4.79 2.95
CA MET A 275 -20.33 -4.09 1.70
C MET A 275 -19.62 -4.69 0.48
N ALA A 276 -18.37 -5.14 0.63
CA ALA A 276 -17.63 -5.78 -0.45
C ALA A 276 -18.42 -6.97 -1.04
N ARG A 277 -19.03 -7.79 -0.17
CA ARG A 277 -19.84 -8.92 -0.60
C ARG A 277 -21.15 -8.50 -1.26
N GLU A 278 -21.85 -7.54 -0.68
CA GLU A 278 -23.11 -7.07 -1.26
C GLU A 278 -22.89 -6.38 -2.62
N LEU A 279 -21.74 -5.71 -2.80
CA LEU A 279 -21.31 -5.17 -4.08
C LEU A 279 -21.01 -6.28 -5.11
N LEU A 280 -20.29 -7.32 -4.71
CA LEU A 280 -20.02 -8.48 -5.56
C LEU A 280 -21.31 -9.19 -6.02
N LYS A 281 -22.32 -9.24 -5.14
CA LYS A 281 -23.63 -9.83 -5.42
C LYS A 281 -24.57 -8.94 -6.24
N GLY A 282 -24.21 -7.68 -6.47
CA GLY A 282 -25.08 -6.71 -7.13
C GLY A 282 -26.24 -6.19 -6.26
N ASN A 283 -26.21 -6.45 -4.95
CA ASN A 283 -27.22 -5.97 -3.99
C ASN A 283 -26.95 -4.53 -3.54
N LEU A 284 -25.74 -4.02 -3.78
CA LEU A 284 -25.27 -2.70 -3.37
C LEU A 284 -24.59 -2.01 -4.56
N THR A 285 -24.70 -0.68 -4.64
CA THR A 285 -24.00 0.12 -5.66
C THR A 285 -22.79 0.82 -5.06
N ILE A 286 -21.83 1.21 -5.90
CA ILE A 286 -20.67 1.99 -5.46
C ILE A 286 -21.11 3.33 -4.83
N ASN A 287 -22.13 3.98 -5.37
CA ASN A 287 -22.64 5.24 -4.82
C ASN A 287 -23.17 5.08 -3.38
N SER A 288 -23.84 3.97 -3.08
CA SER A 288 -24.28 3.66 -1.71
C SER A 288 -23.10 3.46 -0.76
N VAL A 289 -22.04 2.75 -1.21
CA VAL A 289 -20.80 2.58 -0.44
C VAL A 289 -20.14 3.94 -0.16
N ILE A 290 -20.06 4.81 -1.17
CA ILE A 290 -19.49 6.16 -1.04
C ILE A 290 -20.29 6.99 -0.03
N SER A 291 -21.63 6.90 -0.03
CA SER A 291 -22.47 7.56 0.97
C SER A 291 -22.05 7.16 2.39
N THR A 292 -21.92 5.86 2.65
CA THR A 292 -21.51 5.38 3.97
C THR A 292 -20.08 5.81 4.31
N ILE A 293 -19.13 5.74 3.38
CA ILE A 293 -17.77 6.26 3.61
C ILE A 293 -17.83 7.74 4.04
N ASN A 294 -18.65 8.55 3.39
CA ASN A 294 -18.82 9.96 3.73
C ASN A 294 -19.46 10.16 5.11
N GLU A 295 -20.46 9.35 5.47
CA GLU A 295 -21.05 9.35 6.81
C GLU A 295 -20.01 9.04 7.89
N TRP A 296 -19.15 8.04 7.67
CA TRP A 296 -18.05 7.74 8.58
C TRP A 296 -17.05 8.89 8.68
N VAL A 297 -16.68 9.51 7.56
CA VAL A 297 -15.79 10.68 7.59
C VAL A 297 -16.44 11.79 8.42
N ASN A 298 -17.71 12.11 8.16
CA ASN A 298 -18.42 13.18 8.88
C ASN A 298 -18.57 12.88 10.38
N TYR A 299 -18.75 11.62 10.76
CA TYR A 299 -18.92 11.23 12.17
C TYR A 299 -17.59 11.21 12.94
N TYR A 300 -16.51 10.71 12.33
CA TYR A 300 -15.24 10.47 13.02
C TYR A 300 -14.17 11.55 12.81
N TYR A 301 -14.31 12.40 11.79
CA TYR A 301 -13.39 13.50 11.57
C TYR A 301 -13.61 14.60 12.61
N GLU A 302 -12.56 14.92 13.36
CA GLU A 302 -12.55 15.97 14.37
C GLU A 302 -11.20 16.72 14.28
N PRO A 303 -11.17 18.01 13.87
CA PRO A 303 -9.93 18.75 13.70
C PRO A 303 -9.18 18.96 15.03
N ILE A 304 -9.90 19.01 16.16
CA ILE A 304 -9.29 19.08 17.49
C ILE A 304 -8.38 17.89 17.77
N ARG A 305 -8.68 16.69 17.25
CA ARG A 305 -7.81 15.51 17.41
C ARG A 305 -6.51 15.67 16.65
N PHE A 306 -6.56 16.31 15.48
CA PHE A 306 -5.35 16.60 14.72
C PHE A 306 -4.47 17.59 15.48
N HIS A 307 -5.06 18.64 16.04
CA HIS A 307 -4.37 19.56 16.95
C HIS A 307 -3.74 18.82 18.14
N SER A 308 -4.51 18.05 18.89
CA SER A 308 -4.00 17.32 20.06
C SER A 308 -2.84 16.39 19.71
N TYR A 309 -2.90 15.70 18.57
CA TYR A 309 -1.81 14.82 18.13
C TYR A 309 -0.51 15.59 17.80
N ILE A 310 -0.63 16.74 17.12
CA ILE A 310 0.55 17.57 16.83
C ILE A 310 1.08 18.23 18.10
N ALA A 311 0.20 18.69 18.99
CA ALA A 311 0.56 19.26 20.28
C ALA A 311 1.34 18.27 21.14
N GLU A 312 0.88 17.01 21.25
CA GLU A 312 1.58 15.94 21.96
C GLU A 312 3.00 15.73 21.41
N LYS A 313 3.22 15.86 20.09
CA LYS A 313 4.56 15.78 19.52
C LYS A 313 5.45 16.94 19.94
N TYR A 314 4.93 18.15 20.08
CA TYR A 314 5.71 19.26 20.62
C TYR A 314 6.02 19.05 22.10
N GLU A 315 5.04 18.66 22.90
CA GLU A 315 5.17 18.40 24.34
C GLU A 315 6.21 17.31 24.65
N LEU A 316 6.24 16.24 23.85
CA LEU A 316 7.20 15.14 23.98
C LEU A 316 8.56 15.42 23.33
N GLY A 317 8.80 16.63 22.81
CA GLY A 317 10.04 16.98 22.12
C GLY A 317 10.25 16.24 20.78
N GLN A 318 9.18 15.69 20.21
CA GLN A 318 9.16 14.96 18.95
C GLN A 318 8.97 15.89 17.73
N GLN A 319 9.51 17.11 17.76
CA GLN A 319 9.62 17.98 16.58
C GLN A 319 8.28 18.19 15.81
N GLY A 320 7.13 18.26 16.48
CA GLY A 320 5.86 18.73 15.90
C GLY A 320 5.48 18.12 14.53
N PHE A 321 5.17 18.98 13.54
CA PHE A 321 4.80 18.53 12.18
C PHE A 321 5.92 17.78 11.47
N PHE A 322 7.20 18.01 11.80
CA PHE A 322 8.31 17.26 11.19
C PHE A 322 8.23 15.76 11.46
N LYS A 323 7.62 15.34 12.58
CA LYS A 323 7.33 13.92 12.90
C LYS A 323 5.88 13.54 12.68
N TRP A 324 5.08 14.34 11.97
CA TRP A 324 3.74 13.92 11.58
C TRP A 324 3.81 12.83 10.50
N ASP A 325 3.17 11.69 10.77
CA ASP A 325 3.22 10.51 9.89
C ASP A 325 2.66 10.80 8.49
N GLY A 326 1.71 11.74 8.37
CA GLY A 326 1.11 12.16 7.11
C GLY A 326 1.91 13.20 6.31
N LEU A 327 3.00 13.76 6.88
CA LEU A 327 3.71 14.91 6.32
C LEU A 327 4.20 14.66 4.88
N ARG A 328 4.89 13.54 4.65
CA ARG A 328 5.48 13.23 3.33
C ARG A 328 4.42 13.09 2.25
N TYR A 329 3.32 12.40 2.57
CA TYR A 329 2.20 12.24 1.64
C TYR A 329 1.55 13.58 1.33
N PHE A 330 1.31 14.38 2.37
CA PHE A 330 0.71 15.71 2.24
C PHE A 330 1.55 16.65 1.37
N LEU A 331 2.86 16.77 1.65
CA LEU A 331 3.76 17.63 0.88
C LEU A 331 3.94 17.16 -0.57
N PHE A 332 3.96 15.84 -0.80
CA PHE A 332 3.98 15.30 -2.16
C PHE A 332 2.73 15.70 -2.96
N GLU A 333 1.54 15.54 -2.36
CA GLU A 333 0.29 15.89 -3.03
C GLU A 333 0.17 17.40 -3.28
N TYR A 334 0.74 18.22 -2.40
CA TYR A 334 0.82 19.66 -2.59
C TYR A 334 1.74 20.04 -3.76
N ASP A 335 2.93 19.45 -3.85
CA ASP A 335 3.86 19.67 -4.98
C ASP A 335 3.24 19.23 -6.32
N ALA A 336 2.56 18.07 -6.33
CA ALA A 336 1.83 17.59 -7.50
C ALA A 336 0.69 18.54 -7.92
N TRP A 337 -0.02 19.12 -6.94
CA TRP A 337 -1.05 20.13 -7.20
C TRP A 337 -0.47 21.42 -7.79
N LEU A 338 0.64 21.93 -7.24
CA LEU A 338 1.35 23.08 -7.77
C LEU A 338 1.86 22.83 -9.20
N THR A 339 2.45 21.67 -9.45
CA THR A 339 2.94 21.25 -10.78
C THR A 339 1.82 21.32 -11.82
N LYS A 340 0.66 20.74 -11.49
CA LYS A 340 -0.52 20.75 -12.38
C LYS A 340 -1.07 22.15 -12.61
N ARG A 341 -1.11 22.99 -11.57
CA ARG A 341 -1.59 24.38 -11.65
C ARG A 341 -0.64 25.28 -12.45
N GLY A 342 0.67 25.11 -12.25
CA GLY A 342 1.73 25.89 -12.90
C GLY A 342 2.05 25.45 -14.33
N LYS A 343 1.43 24.37 -14.83
CA LYS A 343 1.72 23.75 -16.14
C LYS A 343 3.21 23.44 -16.32
N GLN A 344 3.90 23.07 -15.25
CA GLN A 344 5.29 22.65 -15.34
C GLN A 344 5.35 21.31 -16.09
N GLU A 345 6.16 21.23 -17.15
CA GLU A 345 6.27 20.01 -17.98
C GLU A 345 6.99 18.87 -17.27
N THR A 346 7.87 19.18 -16.31
CA THR A 346 8.72 18.18 -15.64
C THR A 346 8.33 17.96 -14.19
N VAL A 347 7.98 16.72 -13.85
CA VAL A 347 7.84 16.28 -12.44
C VAL A 347 9.24 16.01 -11.88
N LYS A 348 9.68 16.83 -10.92
CA LYS A 348 11.00 16.71 -10.28
C LYS A 348 10.96 15.99 -8.92
N LEU A 349 9.76 15.73 -8.39
CA LEU A 349 9.55 15.06 -7.13
C LEU A 349 8.93 13.68 -7.35
N GLY A 350 9.73 12.62 -7.19
CA GLY A 350 9.26 11.23 -7.25
C GLY A 350 8.81 10.71 -5.88
N TRP A 351 7.75 9.89 -5.82
CA TRP A 351 7.33 9.29 -4.55
C TRP A 351 8.31 8.23 -4.02
N ASP A 352 8.89 7.42 -4.92
CA ASP A 352 9.87 6.42 -4.51
C ASP A 352 11.12 7.05 -3.89
N ASP A 353 11.43 8.27 -4.31
CA ASP A 353 12.54 9.06 -3.80
C ASP A 353 12.25 9.60 -2.37
N LEU A 354 10.98 9.78 -2.00
CA LEU A 354 10.51 10.25 -0.68
C LEU A 354 10.46 9.16 0.39
N LYS A 355 10.58 7.88 0.02
CA LYS A 355 10.54 6.76 0.97
C LYS A 355 11.83 6.75 1.81
N ALA A 356 11.67 6.82 3.14
CA ALA A 356 12.76 6.94 4.11
C ALA A 356 13.80 5.77 4.11
N THR A 357 13.53 4.70 3.38
CA THR A 357 14.33 3.46 3.35
C THR A 357 15.38 3.41 2.24
N SER A 358 15.35 4.34 1.28
CA SER A 358 16.43 4.46 0.30
C SER A 358 17.50 5.43 0.83
N LYS A 359 18.77 5.03 0.80
CA LYS A 359 19.86 5.85 1.34
C LYS A 359 20.00 7.22 0.66
N ASP A 360 19.40 7.47 -0.51
CA ASP A 360 19.91 8.53 -1.38
C ASP A 360 18.95 9.61 -1.91
N LYS A 361 17.62 9.58 -1.75
CA LYS A 361 16.83 10.36 -2.73
C LYS A 361 16.11 11.63 -2.25
N ILE A 362 15.25 11.65 -1.23
CA ILE A 362 14.59 12.90 -0.76
C ILE A 362 14.46 12.93 0.77
N THR A 363 14.72 14.11 1.33
CA THR A 363 14.62 14.48 2.74
C THR A 363 13.52 15.54 2.93
N ILE A 364 13.18 15.85 4.18
CA ILE A 364 12.37 17.04 4.51
C ILE A 364 13.33 18.11 4.99
N GLU A 365 13.38 19.23 4.26
CA GLU A 365 14.18 20.39 4.57
C GLU A 365 13.45 21.33 5.54
N HIS A 366 14.23 21.91 6.44
CA HIS A 366 13.85 23.00 7.32
C HIS A 366 14.30 24.33 6.72
N ILE A 367 13.37 25.10 6.13
CA ILE A 367 13.72 26.34 5.42
C ILE A 367 14.42 27.30 6.40
N PHE A 368 13.75 27.65 7.51
CA PHE A 368 14.37 28.13 8.74
C PHE A 368 14.99 26.92 9.48
N PRO A 369 16.31 26.85 9.62
CA PRO A 369 16.99 25.66 10.14
C PRO A 369 16.78 25.45 11.64
N GLN A 370 16.87 24.20 12.08
CA GLN A 370 16.78 23.84 13.52
C GLN A 370 17.93 24.43 14.36
N THR A 371 19.06 24.77 13.73
CA THR A 371 20.20 25.42 14.38
C THR A 371 20.58 26.67 13.59
N PRO A 372 19.89 27.80 13.80
CA PRO A 372 20.04 29.02 13.01
C PRO A 372 21.30 29.81 13.36
N SER A 373 22.47 29.31 12.96
CA SER A 373 23.77 29.95 13.23
C SER A 373 24.14 31.10 12.28
N ASN A 374 23.46 31.23 11.15
CA ASN A 374 23.72 32.28 10.15
C ASN A 374 23.11 33.62 10.57
N GLN A 375 23.83 34.73 10.31
CA GLN A 375 23.40 36.09 10.65
C GLN A 375 22.00 36.44 10.11
N TYR A 376 21.66 35.99 8.89
CA TYR A 376 20.35 36.20 8.28
C TYR A 376 19.20 35.76 9.20
N TRP A 377 19.37 34.60 9.83
CA TRP A 377 18.39 34.03 10.74
C TRP A 377 18.41 34.73 12.09
N GLN A 378 19.57 35.09 12.62
CA GLN A 378 19.68 35.82 13.88
C GLN A 378 19.00 37.20 13.80
N ASP A 379 19.17 37.90 12.68
CA ASP A 379 18.57 39.22 12.45
C ASP A 379 17.04 39.18 12.41
N ARG A 380 16.46 38.08 11.90
CA ARG A 380 15.00 37.94 11.65
C ARG A 380 14.25 37.13 12.71
N PHE A 381 14.93 36.23 13.41
CA PHE A 381 14.35 35.29 14.37
C PHE A 381 14.97 35.41 15.77
N GLY A 382 15.97 36.26 15.97
CA GLY A 382 16.74 36.34 17.22
C GLY A 382 15.98 36.85 18.44
N SER A 383 14.83 37.51 18.26
CA SER A 383 13.93 37.92 19.35
C SER A 383 13.13 36.76 19.94
N LEU A 384 13.07 35.62 19.25
CA LEU A 384 12.26 34.48 19.67
C LEU A 384 12.93 33.69 20.78
N ASN A 385 12.13 33.23 21.73
CA ASN A 385 12.61 32.30 22.74
C ASN A 385 12.82 30.89 22.14
N LYS A 386 13.39 29.97 22.94
CA LYS A 386 13.71 28.61 22.50
C LYS A 386 12.47 27.81 22.08
N GLU A 387 11.35 27.99 22.77
CA GLU A 387 10.09 27.28 22.49
C GLU A 387 9.48 27.77 21.18
N GLN A 388 9.36 29.10 21.01
CA GLN A 388 8.91 29.74 19.77
C GLN A 388 9.77 29.34 18.58
N THR A 389 11.10 29.34 18.75
CA THR A 389 12.06 28.89 17.74
C THR A 389 11.81 27.43 17.34
N THR A 390 11.55 26.56 18.32
CA THR A 390 11.29 25.14 18.09
C THR A 390 9.94 24.92 17.38
N CYS A 391 8.91 25.67 17.75
CA CYS A 391 7.61 25.66 17.08
C CYS A 391 7.73 26.12 15.63
N LEU A 392 8.38 27.25 15.37
CA LEU A 392 8.59 27.78 14.02
C LEU A 392 9.39 26.84 13.13
N ALA A 393 10.53 26.35 13.63
CA ALA A 393 11.37 25.43 12.87
C ALA A 393 10.57 24.18 12.44
N ASN A 394 9.74 23.63 13.33
CA ASN A 394 9.02 22.40 13.05
C ASN A 394 7.55 22.59 12.61
N SER A 395 7.14 23.83 12.31
CA SER A 395 5.80 24.13 11.80
C SER A 395 5.65 23.73 10.34
N LEU A 396 4.42 23.37 9.93
CA LEU A 396 4.12 22.86 8.59
C LEU A 396 4.60 23.79 7.46
N GLY A 397 4.42 25.10 7.65
CA GLY A 397 4.82 26.11 6.68
C GLY A 397 6.34 26.18 6.44
N ASN A 398 7.15 25.66 7.36
CA ASN A 398 8.61 25.69 7.26
C ASN A 398 9.23 24.44 6.61
N LEU A 399 8.40 23.46 6.23
CA LEU A 399 8.85 22.16 5.76
C LEU A 399 8.63 22.01 4.26
N VAL A 400 9.63 21.48 3.55
CA VAL A 400 9.57 21.22 2.11
C VAL A 400 10.35 19.94 1.73
N PRO A 401 9.84 19.10 0.82
CA PRO A 401 10.63 17.99 0.27
C PRO A 401 11.85 18.51 -0.49
N LEU A 402 13.03 17.93 -0.23
CA LEU A 402 14.27 18.33 -0.89
C LEU A 402 15.19 17.15 -1.12
N SER A 403 15.87 17.08 -2.27
CA SER A 403 16.86 16.03 -2.50
C SER A 403 17.95 16.05 -1.44
N ARG A 404 18.46 14.88 -1.05
CA ARG A 404 19.44 14.76 0.04
C ARG A 404 20.71 15.56 -0.25
N GLU A 405 21.18 15.51 -1.50
CA GLU A 405 22.36 16.26 -1.97
C GLU A 405 22.14 17.76 -1.84
N LYS A 406 20.99 18.26 -2.30
CA LYS A 406 20.66 19.68 -2.20
C LYS A 406 20.53 20.10 -0.74
N ASN A 407 19.80 19.35 0.09
CA ASN A 407 19.69 19.62 1.53
C ASN A 407 21.07 19.72 2.20
N SER A 408 21.93 18.73 1.96
CA SER A 408 23.30 18.73 2.52
C SER A 408 24.15 19.92 2.06
N SER A 409 23.88 20.48 0.88
CA SER A 409 24.60 21.65 0.36
C SER A 409 24.09 22.97 0.93
N LEU A 410 22.80 23.06 1.27
CA LEU A 410 22.17 24.29 1.77
C LEU A 410 22.46 24.54 3.26
N GLN A 411 22.63 23.48 4.05
CA GLN A 411 22.97 23.55 5.47
C GLN A 411 22.11 24.59 6.23
N ASN A 412 22.75 25.37 7.12
CA ASN A 412 22.11 26.45 7.87
C ASN A 412 22.30 27.81 7.19
N ASN A 413 22.57 27.85 5.88
CA ASN A 413 22.82 29.09 5.14
C ASN A 413 21.59 30.02 5.20
N GLY A 414 21.81 31.30 4.96
CA GLY A 414 20.74 32.30 4.91
C GLY A 414 19.78 32.02 3.75
N PHE A 415 18.57 32.57 3.82
CA PHE A 415 17.53 32.27 2.84
C PHE A 415 17.94 32.60 1.39
N ASN A 416 18.67 33.69 1.17
CA ASN A 416 19.16 34.08 -0.15
C ASN A 416 20.04 32.99 -0.79
N ASP A 417 20.95 32.41 -0.01
CA ASP A 417 21.80 31.31 -0.46
C ASP A 417 20.99 30.02 -0.68
N LYS A 418 19.96 29.78 0.14
CA LYS A 418 19.03 28.66 -0.04
C LYS A 418 18.17 28.79 -1.30
N LYS A 419 17.81 30.02 -1.69
CA LYS A 419 17.12 30.32 -2.96
C LYS A 419 18.00 30.01 -4.16
N ASN A 420 19.22 30.55 -4.16
CA ASN A 420 20.22 30.34 -5.18
C ASN A 420 21.61 30.75 -4.65
N ASN A 421 22.51 29.78 -4.48
CA ASN A 421 23.86 30.02 -3.99
C ASN A 421 24.83 30.62 -5.04
N GLY A 422 24.32 31.07 -6.19
CA GLY A 422 25.13 31.59 -7.30
C GLY A 422 25.78 30.52 -8.19
N SER A 423 25.75 29.25 -7.79
CA SER A 423 26.19 28.10 -8.61
C SER A 423 25.04 27.33 -9.23
N GLY A 424 23.82 27.90 -9.25
CA GLY A 424 22.61 27.28 -9.77
C GLY A 424 21.98 26.24 -8.85
N VAL A 425 22.49 26.08 -7.61
CA VAL A 425 21.95 25.18 -6.60
C VAL A 425 21.09 25.97 -5.62
N GLY A 426 19.85 25.54 -5.42
CA GLY A 426 18.89 26.18 -4.52
C GLY A 426 17.46 25.88 -4.94
N TYR A 427 16.51 26.47 -4.22
CA TYR A 427 15.08 26.25 -4.43
C TYR A 427 14.59 26.63 -5.83
N TYR A 428 15.18 27.65 -6.46
CA TYR A 428 14.71 28.18 -7.76
C TYR A 428 14.68 27.14 -8.90
N ASN A 429 15.58 26.16 -8.88
CA ASN A 429 15.67 25.10 -9.88
C ASN A 429 15.04 23.77 -9.40
N GLY A 430 14.27 23.81 -8.32
CA GLY A 430 13.71 22.66 -7.63
C GLY A 430 12.36 22.17 -8.15
N SER A 431 11.66 21.43 -7.30
CA SER A 431 10.27 21.03 -7.46
C SER A 431 9.32 22.24 -7.43
N ALA A 432 8.03 22.03 -7.70
CA ALA A 432 7.07 23.13 -7.74
C ALA A 432 6.94 23.85 -6.39
N SER A 433 6.97 23.11 -5.28
CA SER A 433 6.99 23.67 -3.93
C SER A 433 8.28 24.44 -3.62
N GLU A 434 9.45 23.96 -4.07
CA GLU A 434 10.70 24.71 -3.93
C GLU A 434 10.62 26.03 -4.71
N ASN A 435 10.12 26.01 -5.94
CA ASN A 435 10.00 27.19 -6.79
C ASN A 435 9.04 28.23 -6.22
N GLU A 436 7.95 27.81 -5.57
CA GLU A 436 7.03 28.68 -4.85
C GLU A 436 7.74 29.40 -3.70
N ILE A 437 8.50 28.68 -2.89
CA ILE A 437 9.30 29.27 -1.79
C ILE A 437 10.34 30.25 -2.36
N ALA A 438 10.96 29.92 -3.49
CA ALA A 438 11.96 30.78 -4.13
C ALA A 438 11.41 32.13 -4.62
N GLN A 439 10.09 32.31 -4.74
CA GLN A 439 9.48 33.60 -5.09
C GLN A 439 9.44 34.60 -3.93
N GLN A 440 9.63 34.16 -2.68
CA GLN A 440 9.65 35.06 -1.54
C GLN A 440 10.96 35.86 -1.53
N ASP A 441 10.90 37.17 -1.28
CA ASP A 441 12.09 38.01 -1.16
C ASP A 441 12.84 37.70 0.13
N GLU A 442 12.10 37.53 1.22
CA GLU A 442 12.63 37.20 2.55
C GLU A 442 11.85 36.04 3.17
N TRP A 443 12.50 35.34 4.10
CA TRP A 443 11.87 34.31 4.92
C TRP A 443 11.81 34.79 6.36
N LEU A 444 10.59 35.09 6.82
CA LEU A 444 10.27 35.66 8.13
C LEU A 444 9.36 34.71 8.92
N PRO A 445 9.18 34.91 10.24
CA PRO A 445 8.17 34.17 11.02
C PRO A 445 6.77 34.20 10.36
N GLU A 446 6.38 35.35 9.82
CA GLU A 446 5.10 35.56 9.14
C GLU A 446 5.01 34.77 7.83
N SER A 447 6.12 34.59 7.11
CA SER A 447 6.18 33.75 5.90
C SER A 447 5.86 32.29 6.24
N ILE A 448 6.32 31.79 7.38
CA ILE A 448 6.03 30.43 7.85
C ILE A 448 4.55 30.29 8.20
N LEU A 449 3.96 31.26 8.90
CA LEU A 449 2.53 31.28 9.21
C LEU A 449 1.69 31.31 7.93
N SER A 450 1.95 32.28 7.03
CA SER A 450 1.22 32.46 5.77
C SER A 450 1.27 31.22 4.87
N ARG A 451 2.45 30.61 4.73
CA ARG A 451 2.59 29.34 3.98
C ARG A 451 1.86 28.20 4.68
N GLY A 452 1.93 28.10 6.01
CA GLY A 452 1.20 27.10 6.79
C GLY A 452 -0.32 27.17 6.57
N LEU A 453 -0.88 28.38 6.57
CA LEU A 453 -2.30 28.60 6.28
C LEU A 453 -2.66 28.23 4.83
N THR A 454 -1.81 28.60 3.86
CA THR A 454 -1.96 28.19 2.45
C THR A 454 -1.96 26.67 2.27
N LEU A 455 -1.09 25.96 3.00
CA LEU A 455 -1.05 24.51 3.01
C LEU A 455 -2.33 23.92 3.61
N PHE A 456 -2.88 24.51 4.67
CA PHE A 456 -4.17 24.10 5.23
C PHE A 456 -5.33 24.37 4.28
N GLU A 457 -5.37 25.49 3.56
CA GLU A 457 -6.39 25.71 2.53
C GLU A 457 -6.35 24.65 1.43
N PHE A 458 -5.15 24.28 0.98
CA PHE A 458 -4.98 23.15 0.08
C PHE A 458 -5.54 21.86 0.70
N MET A 459 -5.25 21.58 1.97
CA MET A 459 -5.74 20.40 2.69
C MET A 459 -7.27 20.37 2.74
N GLU A 460 -7.90 21.46 3.17
CA GLU A 460 -9.35 21.62 3.26
C GLU A 460 -10.01 21.37 1.90
N LYS A 461 -9.47 21.95 0.83
CA LYS A 461 -9.98 21.79 -0.54
C LYS A 461 -9.78 20.39 -1.09
N ARG A 462 -8.59 19.79 -0.91
CA ARG A 462 -8.22 18.50 -1.51
C ARG A 462 -9.00 17.33 -0.92
N TRP A 463 -9.22 17.35 0.38
CA TRP A 463 -9.92 16.28 1.11
C TRP A 463 -11.34 16.66 1.54
N ASN A 464 -11.83 17.84 1.14
CA ASN A 464 -13.17 18.33 1.43
C ASN A 464 -13.51 18.21 2.93
N ILE A 465 -12.70 18.89 3.74
CA ILE A 465 -12.80 18.97 5.21
C ILE A 465 -12.69 20.43 5.65
N SER A 466 -13.10 20.71 6.89
CA SER A 466 -12.83 21.99 7.55
C SER A 466 -11.92 21.78 8.75
N LEU A 467 -10.85 22.55 8.84
CA LEU A 467 -9.97 22.58 10.00
C LEU A 467 -10.47 23.54 11.08
N GLY A 468 -11.33 24.50 10.73
CA GLY A 468 -11.85 25.53 11.63
C GLY A 468 -11.61 26.93 11.07
N ASP A 469 -11.77 27.93 11.92
CA ASP A 469 -11.44 29.32 11.59
C ASP A 469 -9.92 29.55 11.54
N GLU A 470 -9.51 30.74 11.14
CA GLU A 470 -8.10 31.12 11.05
C GLU A 470 -7.41 31.08 12.41
N GLN A 471 -8.09 31.48 13.48
CA GLN A 471 -7.53 31.44 14.83
C GLN A 471 -7.19 30.01 15.27
N PHE A 472 -8.09 29.06 15.02
CA PHE A 472 -7.82 27.65 15.29
C PHE A 472 -6.70 27.11 14.39
N LYS A 473 -6.66 27.49 13.12
CA LYS A 473 -5.58 27.08 12.20
C LYS A 473 -4.21 27.60 12.65
N THR A 474 -4.13 28.84 13.14
CA THR A 474 -2.90 29.40 13.70
C THR A 474 -2.45 28.65 14.97
N LYS A 475 -3.40 28.31 15.86
CA LYS A 475 -3.11 27.46 17.03
C LYS A 475 -2.65 26.07 16.64
N LEU A 476 -3.27 25.46 15.63
CA LEU A 476 -2.88 24.17 15.07
C LEU A 476 -1.46 24.20 14.46
N LEU A 477 -1.03 25.34 13.91
CA LEU A 477 0.36 25.54 13.48
C LEU A 477 1.34 25.73 14.65
N HIS A 478 0.83 25.93 15.87
CA HIS A 478 1.56 26.36 17.06
C HIS A 478 2.28 27.70 16.88
N LEU A 479 1.61 28.66 16.23
CA LEU A 479 2.15 29.97 15.84
C LEU A 479 1.27 31.15 16.30
N ASP A 480 0.42 30.93 17.30
CA ASP A 480 -0.49 31.95 17.87
C ASP A 480 0.26 33.17 18.42
N PHE A 481 1.48 32.97 18.94
CA PHE A 481 2.34 34.05 19.38
C PHE A 481 2.77 35.03 18.26
N ILE A 482 2.65 34.66 16.98
CA ILE A 482 2.97 35.57 15.86
C ILE A 482 1.83 36.57 15.64
N SER A 483 0.60 36.11 15.80
CA SER A 483 -0.60 36.96 15.65
C SER A 483 -0.76 37.97 16.79
N GLU A 484 -0.16 37.69 17.95
CA GLU A 484 -0.13 38.61 19.11
C GLU A 484 0.84 39.79 18.89
N THR A 485 1.79 39.66 17.96
CA THR A 485 2.86 40.66 17.69
C THR A 485 2.54 41.77 16.66
N SER A 486 1.26 41.97 16.28
CA SER A 486 0.83 43.08 15.38
C SER A 486 0.94 44.45 16.09
N PRO A 487 1.21 45.57 15.38
CA PRO A 487 2.23 46.59 15.71
C PRO A 487 1.84 47.63 16.77
N GLU A 488 1.32 47.22 17.92
CA GLU A 488 1.18 48.14 19.07
C GLU A 488 2.30 47.95 20.12
N GLU A 489 2.90 46.76 20.22
CA GLU A 489 3.96 46.50 21.23
C GLU A 489 5.36 46.92 20.80
N LEU A 490 5.61 47.12 19.49
CA LEU A 490 6.87 47.68 18.98
C LEU A 490 6.96 49.21 19.10
N ALA A 491 5.89 49.89 19.55
CA ALA A 491 5.89 51.34 19.75
C ALA A 491 6.30 51.76 21.19
N ILE A 492 6.65 50.81 22.07
CA ILE A 492 6.96 51.08 23.49
C ILE A 492 8.34 50.52 23.92
N GLN A 493 9.21 50.12 22.98
CA GLN A 493 10.64 49.93 23.23
C GLN A 493 11.46 50.90 22.39
#